data_AF-A0A7S2HST6-F1
#
_entry.id   AF-A0A7S2HST6-F1
#
_cell.length_a   1.000
_cell.length_b   1.000
_cell.length_c   1.000
_cell.angle_alpha   90.00
_cell.angle_beta   90.00
_cell.angle_gamma   90.00
#
_symmetry.space_group_name_H-M   'P 1'
#
loop_
_entity.id
_entity.type
_entity.pdbx_description
1 polymer ?
#
loop_
_entity_poly.entity_id
_entity_poly.type
_entity_poly.pdbx_seq_one_letter_code
_entity_poly.pdbx_strand_id
1 'polypeptide(L)'
;VACEHPAGDAREDISNNTGTCPREYQSTDPRVFGPLFWPTFHTMSVNYPERPNLETALACTSFIKSLPWLIPCGHCGHDFHDFIRLNVRRNGCGQPGREACPAACSGSVADGENLCLSPWEACRAGRDAVVSFFARAHNNVNAHTHPCRRPWTVAHVSAVYARRAGSCLHNIVWGTCVIPRDEPQLKAARPDLATGLSGPMRPHRLCNHTGGPDHQAPCCDESSSKIPANFTNAPDEPLWPEVEGSD
;
A
#
# COMPACT_ATOMS: atom_id res chain seq x y z
N VAL A 1 -7.27 29.63 9.44
CA VAL A 1 -6.75 30.20 8.17
C VAL A 1 -7.95 30.40 7.26
N ALA A 2 -8.22 31.63 6.80
CA ALA A 2 -9.25 31.86 5.80
C ALA A 2 -8.74 31.27 4.48
N CYS A 3 -9.33 30.14 4.07
CA CYS A 3 -8.95 29.45 2.84
C CYS A 3 -9.75 30.06 1.67
N GLU A 4 -9.20 31.07 1.01
CA GLU A 4 -9.78 31.64 -0.23
C GLU A 4 -9.22 30.96 -1.51
N HIS A 5 -8.70 29.73 -1.36
CA HIS A 5 -8.10 28.82 -2.36
C HIS A 5 -6.64 29.08 -2.78
N PRO A 6 -5.70 28.20 -2.35
CA PRO A 6 -4.41 28.05 -3.03
C PRO A 6 -3.94 26.60 -3.32
N ALA A 7 -4.73 25.56 -3.06
CA ALA A 7 -4.26 24.16 -3.10
C ALA A 7 -5.21 23.12 -3.76
N GLY A 8 -5.89 23.53 -4.84
CA GLY A 8 -6.67 22.62 -5.70
C GLY A 8 -8.08 22.29 -5.18
N ASP A 9 -9.02 22.15 -6.11
CA ASP A 9 -10.39 21.70 -5.84
C ASP A 9 -10.38 20.23 -5.41
N ALA A 10 -11.28 19.84 -4.51
CA ALA A 10 -11.42 18.47 -3.98
C ALA A 10 -11.85 17.45 -5.05
N ARG A 11 -12.07 17.90 -6.29
CA ARG A 11 -12.38 17.10 -7.47
C ARG A 11 -11.15 16.63 -8.25
N GLU A 12 -9.98 17.20 -7.99
CA GLU A 12 -8.74 16.80 -8.65
C GLU A 12 -7.96 15.84 -7.76
N ASP A 13 -8.10 14.56 -8.12
CA ASP A 13 -7.26 13.45 -7.69
C ASP A 13 -5.78 13.84 -7.76
N ILE A 14 -4.97 13.29 -6.85
CA ILE A 14 -3.50 13.38 -6.85
C ILE A 14 -2.91 12.85 -8.18
N SER A 15 -3.71 12.15 -9.00
CA SER A 15 -3.34 11.74 -10.36
C SER A 15 -3.20 12.90 -11.35
N ASN A 16 -3.87 14.04 -11.14
CA ASN A 16 -3.74 15.19 -12.01
C ASN A 16 -2.66 16.10 -11.44
N ASN A 17 -1.42 15.88 -11.87
CA ASN A 17 -0.25 16.72 -11.64
C ASN A 17 -0.48 18.17 -12.14
N THR A 18 -1.35 18.95 -11.50
CA THR A 18 -1.45 20.40 -11.72
C THR A 18 -0.36 21.08 -10.91
N GLY A 19 0.88 21.00 -11.41
CA GLY A 19 2.08 21.61 -10.84
C GLY A 19 3.12 21.91 -11.93
N THR A 20 4.13 22.71 -11.60
CA THR A 20 5.29 22.90 -12.48
C THR A 20 6.03 21.57 -12.59
N CYS A 21 6.27 21.07 -13.81
CA CYS A 21 7.15 19.93 -14.08
C CYS A 21 8.57 20.45 -14.39
N PRO A 22 9.51 20.49 -13.42
CA PRO A 22 10.93 20.74 -13.67
C PRO A 22 11.51 19.58 -14.46
N ARG A 23 12.60 19.86 -15.17
CA ARG A 23 13.22 18.89 -16.08
C ARG A 23 13.83 17.68 -15.36
N GLU A 24 14.26 17.82 -14.11
CA GLU A 24 14.88 16.74 -13.34
C GLU A 24 14.53 16.85 -11.85
N TYR A 25 14.29 15.70 -11.22
CA TYR A 25 14.10 15.57 -9.78
C TYR A 25 14.93 14.40 -9.25
N GLN A 26 15.40 14.50 -8.00
CA GLN A 26 15.99 13.35 -7.31
C GLN A 26 14.88 12.38 -6.89
N SER A 27 15.18 11.06 -6.91
CA SER A 27 14.25 10.03 -6.43
C SER A 27 13.93 10.13 -4.93
N THR A 28 14.72 10.90 -4.18
CA THR A 28 14.51 11.25 -2.77
C THR A 28 13.56 12.44 -2.56
N ASP A 29 13.14 13.12 -3.63
CA ASP A 29 12.17 14.22 -3.54
C ASP A 29 10.76 13.65 -3.27
N PRO A 30 10.07 14.04 -2.18
CA PRO A 30 8.74 13.53 -1.85
C PRO A 30 7.67 13.84 -2.90
N ARG A 31 7.90 14.81 -3.79
CA ARG A 31 7.01 15.10 -4.91
C ARG A 31 7.10 14.05 -6.03
N VAL A 32 8.21 13.32 -6.10
CA VAL A 32 8.41 12.24 -7.07
C VAL A 32 7.82 10.93 -6.53
N PHE A 33 8.23 10.50 -5.34
CA PHE A 33 7.82 9.19 -4.84
C PHE A 33 6.49 9.23 -4.07
N GLY A 34 6.11 10.36 -3.46
CA GLY A 34 4.89 10.47 -2.64
C GLY A 34 3.60 10.11 -3.40
N PRO A 35 3.36 10.67 -4.60
CA PRO A 35 2.22 10.30 -5.46
C PRO A 35 2.21 8.83 -5.91
N LEU A 36 3.33 8.11 -5.80
CA LEU A 36 3.41 6.67 -6.09
C LEU A 36 3.19 5.83 -4.81
N PHE A 37 3.75 6.28 -3.70
CA PHE A 37 3.73 5.56 -2.43
C PHE A 37 2.36 5.60 -1.77
N TRP A 38 1.69 6.77 -1.75
CA TRP A 38 0.36 6.86 -1.13
C TRP A 38 -0.67 5.94 -1.79
N PRO A 39 -0.82 5.90 -3.13
CA PRO A 39 -1.67 4.90 -3.78
C PRO A 39 -1.27 3.48 -3.45
N THR A 40 0.02 3.19 -3.36
CA THR A 40 0.51 1.85 -2.99
C THR A 40 0.03 1.46 -1.59
N PHE A 41 0.24 2.32 -0.60
CA PHE A 41 -0.18 2.07 0.78
C PHE A 41 -1.70 1.96 0.92
N HIS A 42 -2.45 2.86 0.29
CA HIS A 42 -3.92 2.81 0.32
C HIS A 42 -4.45 1.57 -0.38
N THR A 43 -3.89 1.18 -1.54
CA THR A 43 -4.26 -0.06 -2.24
C THR A 43 -3.99 -1.29 -1.38
N MET A 44 -2.85 -1.36 -0.69
CA MET A 44 -2.55 -2.43 0.27
C MET A 44 -3.57 -2.45 1.41
N SER A 45 -3.93 -1.29 1.95
CA SER A 45 -4.85 -1.18 3.09
C SER A 45 -6.28 -1.60 2.76
N VAL A 46 -6.84 -1.19 1.60
CA VAL A 46 -8.20 -1.56 1.18
C VAL A 46 -8.30 -3.03 0.79
N ASN A 47 -7.18 -3.67 0.45
CA ASN A 47 -7.09 -5.11 0.16
C ASN A 47 -6.57 -5.94 1.35
N TYR A 48 -6.43 -5.32 2.53
CA TYR A 48 -6.13 -6.01 3.77
C TYR A 48 -7.34 -6.90 4.18
N PRO A 49 -7.12 -8.07 4.81
CA PRO A 49 -8.20 -8.91 5.32
C PRO A 49 -9.12 -8.17 6.31
N GLU A 50 -10.41 -8.50 6.27
CA GLU A 50 -11.37 -8.02 7.28
C GLU A 50 -11.12 -8.65 8.64
N ARG A 51 -10.64 -9.90 8.66
CA ARG A 51 -10.34 -10.65 9.88
C ARG A 51 -8.94 -11.28 9.77
N PRO A 52 -7.87 -10.47 9.92
CA PRO A 52 -6.49 -10.93 9.77
C PRO A 52 -6.17 -12.04 10.76
N ASN A 53 -5.46 -13.07 10.31
CA ASN A 53 -4.81 -13.99 11.23
C ASN A 53 -3.59 -13.35 11.91
N LEU A 54 -3.06 -14.00 12.95
CA LEU A 54 -1.95 -13.48 13.75
C LEU A 54 -0.71 -13.17 12.90
N GLU A 55 -0.35 -14.06 11.96
CA GLU A 55 0.82 -13.85 11.08
C GLU A 55 0.64 -12.62 10.20
N THR A 56 -0.56 -12.41 9.65
CA THR A 56 -0.89 -11.23 8.84
C THR A 56 -0.89 -9.95 9.65
N ALA A 57 -1.39 -9.97 10.90
CA ALA A 57 -1.36 -8.83 11.80
C ALA A 57 0.08 -8.44 12.18
N LEU A 58 0.94 -9.43 12.44
CA LEU A 58 2.37 -9.23 12.72
C LEU A 58 3.11 -8.67 11.50
N ALA A 59 2.88 -9.24 10.31
CA ALA A 59 3.50 -8.77 9.07
C ALA A 59 3.10 -7.32 8.74
N CYS A 60 1.81 -6.99 8.85
CA CYS A 60 1.30 -5.62 8.70
C CYS A 60 1.96 -4.67 9.70
N THR A 61 2.07 -5.08 10.96
CA THR A 61 2.68 -4.25 12.02
C THR A 61 4.15 -3.98 11.72
N SER A 62 4.90 -5.01 11.30
CA SER A 62 6.31 -4.89 10.94
C SER A 62 6.52 -4.01 9.70
N PHE A 63 5.65 -4.13 8.70
CA PHE A 63 5.66 -3.27 7.51
C PHE A 63 5.46 -1.79 7.89
N ILE A 64 4.41 -1.46 8.63
CA ILE A 64 4.16 -0.07 9.05
C ILE A 64 5.33 0.47 9.87
N LYS A 65 5.87 -0.36 10.78
CA LYS A 65 7.02 0.00 11.61
C LYS A 65 8.35 0.01 10.87
N SER A 66 8.46 -0.44 9.63
CA SER A 66 9.71 -0.32 8.85
C SER A 66 9.72 0.92 7.96
N LEU A 67 8.55 1.43 7.58
CA LEU A 67 8.42 2.57 6.66
C LEU A 67 9.24 3.82 7.06
N PRO A 68 9.32 4.27 8.33
CA PRO A 68 10.13 5.45 8.67
C PRO A 68 11.62 5.35 8.29
N TRP A 69 12.14 4.13 8.17
CA TRP A 69 13.53 3.84 7.80
C TRP A 69 13.70 3.62 6.29
N LEU A 70 12.61 3.36 5.55
CA LEU A 70 12.61 3.02 4.14
C LEU A 70 12.09 4.14 3.23
N ILE A 71 11.37 5.12 3.78
CA ILE A 71 10.96 6.31 3.04
C ILE A 71 12.23 7.09 2.63
N PRO A 72 12.44 7.38 1.33
CA PRO A 72 13.69 7.95 0.82
C PRO A 72 13.79 9.47 1.07
N CYS A 73 13.34 9.93 2.24
CA CYS A 73 13.34 11.32 2.66
C CYS A 73 13.46 11.35 4.19
N GLY A 74 14.59 11.84 4.71
CA GLY A 74 14.90 11.78 6.15
C GLY A 74 13.88 12.49 7.03
N HIS A 75 13.42 13.68 6.65
CA HIS A 75 12.38 14.39 7.41
C HIS A 75 11.02 13.70 7.29
N CYS A 76 10.70 13.11 6.14
CA CYS A 76 9.41 12.44 5.91
C CYS A 76 9.32 11.17 6.76
N GLY A 77 10.42 10.40 6.82
CA GLY A 77 10.55 9.25 7.71
C GLY A 77 10.45 9.65 9.18
N HIS A 78 11.12 10.73 9.59
CA HIS A 78 11.04 11.25 10.95
C HIS A 78 9.61 11.67 11.35
N ASP A 79 8.91 12.42 10.50
CA ASP A 79 7.52 12.84 10.72
C ASP A 79 6.58 11.62 10.86
N PHE A 80 6.71 10.64 9.97
CA PHE A 80 5.93 9.40 10.05
C PHE A 80 6.26 8.56 11.31
N HIS A 81 7.52 8.55 11.74
CA HIS A 81 7.93 7.91 12.99
C HIS A 81 7.26 8.56 14.21
N ASP A 82 7.21 9.90 14.25
CA ASP A 82 6.57 10.63 15.34
C ASP A 82 5.06 10.44 15.33
N PHE A 83 4.43 10.39 14.16
CA PHE A 83 3.04 9.97 14.01
C PHE A 83 2.81 8.57 14.62
N ILE A 84 3.64 7.58 14.30
CA ILE A 84 3.55 6.23 14.90
C ILE A 84 3.70 6.29 16.43
N ARG A 85 4.70 7.02 16.94
CA ARG A 85 4.93 7.14 18.38
C ARG A 85 3.75 7.77 19.11
N LEU A 86 3.12 8.78 18.52
CA LEU A 86 1.93 9.40 19.07
C LEU A 86 0.79 8.39 19.19
N ASN A 87 0.49 7.65 18.12
CA ASN A 87 -0.55 6.62 18.12
C ASN A 87 -0.24 5.49 19.13
N VAL A 88 1.03 5.09 19.29
CA VAL A 88 1.42 4.12 20.33
C VAL A 88 1.18 4.67 21.73
N ARG A 89 1.60 5.91 22.01
CA ARG A 89 1.45 6.54 23.34
C ARG A 89 -0.01 6.80 23.71
N ARG A 90 -0.88 7.03 22.72
CA ARG A 90 -2.29 7.40 22.90
C ARG A 90 -3.25 6.31 22.43
N ASN A 91 -2.77 5.06 22.37
CA ASN A 91 -3.49 3.94 21.78
C ASN A 91 -4.93 3.80 22.30
N GLY A 92 -5.90 4.04 21.42
CA GLY A 92 -7.33 3.91 21.71
C GLY A 92 -7.88 4.96 22.70
N CYS A 93 -7.36 6.19 22.75
CA CYS A 93 -8.10 7.26 23.41
C CYS A 93 -9.40 7.57 22.66
N GLY A 94 -10.31 8.36 23.26
CA GLY A 94 -11.60 8.70 22.66
C GLY A 94 -12.60 7.54 22.56
N GLN A 95 -12.21 6.32 22.93
CA GLN A 95 -13.16 5.23 23.18
C GLN A 95 -13.98 5.51 24.45
N PRO A 96 -15.21 4.96 24.57
CA PRO A 96 -16.04 5.14 25.75
C PRO A 96 -15.28 4.82 27.04
N GLY A 97 -15.28 5.75 28.00
CA GLY A 97 -14.59 5.60 29.28
C GLY A 97 -13.09 5.91 29.26
N ARG A 98 -12.53 6.42 28.15
CA ARG A 98 -11.14 6.89 28.07
C ARG A 98 -11.05 8.40 27.89
N GLU A 99 -9.89 8.95 28.22
CA GLU A 99 -9.59 10.37 28.05
C GLU A 99 -9.80 10.79 26.59
N ALA A 100 -10.29 12.03 26.39
CA ALA A 100 -10.49 12.58 25.07
C ALA A 100 -9.17 12.54 24.28
N CYS A 101 -9.25 12.18 22.99
CA CYS A 101 -8.05 12.21 22.18
C CYS A 101 -7.56 13.64 21.96
N PRO A 102 -6.24 13.89 22.04
CA PRO A 102 -5.71 15.16 21.61
C PRO A 102 -6.06 15.38 20.13
N ALA A 103 -6.26 16.65 19.75
CA ALA A 103 -6.51 17.03 18.35
C ALA A 103 -5.43 16.48 17.38
N ALA A 104 -4.22 16.22 17.89
CA ALA A 104 -3.11 15.64 17.15
C ALA A 104 -3.36 14.21 16.62
N CYS A 105 -4.36 13.49 17.14
CA CYS A 105 -4.79 12.22 16.54
C CYS A 105 -5.82 12.38 15.42
N SER A 106 -5.89 13.60 14.84
CA SER A 106 -6.53 14.02 13.59
C SER A 106 -7.47 12.96 13.02
N GLY A 107 -8.76 13.14 13.26
CA GLY A 107 -9.75 12.24 12.74
C GLY A 107 -11.13 12.46 13.31
N SER A 108 -12.08 11.69 12.79
CA SER A 108 -13.48 11.78 13.17
C SER A 108 -14.07 10.37 13.23
N VAL A 109 -14.55 10.00 14.41
CA VAL A 109 -15.27 8.73 14.59
C VAL A 109 -16.52 8.69 13.70
N ALA A 110 -17.13 9.84 13.44
CA ALA A 110 -18.28 9.95 12.53
C ALA A 110 -17.92 9.61 11.07
N ASP A 111 -16.65 9.76 10.69
CA ASP A 111 -16.12 9.44 9.37
C ASP A 111 -15.51 8.02 9.29
N GLY A 112 -15.81 7.18 10.29
CA GLY A 112 -15.35 5.80 10.40
C GLY A 112 -13.89 5.66 10.84
N GLU A 113 -13.28 6.74 11.35
CA GLU A 113 -11.87 6.70 11.74
C GLU A 113 -11.65 6.18 13.16
N ASN A 114 -10.65 5.31 13.31
CA ASN A 114 -10.27 4.71 14.59
C ASN A 114 -9.16 5.51 15.28
N LEU A 115 -9.51 6.51 16.09
CA LEU A 115 -8.57 7.48 16.65
C LEU A 115 -7.39 6.85 17.41
N CYS A 116 -6.19 7.38 17.14
CA CYS A 116 -4.91 7.00 17.74
C CYS A 116 -4.59 5.49 17.79
N LEU A 117 -5.19 4.61 16.98
CA LEU A 117 -4.80 3.20 17.04
C LEU A 117 -3.32 3.04 16.68
N SER A 118 -2.58 2.36 17.56
CA SER A 118 -1.22 1.93 17.27
C SER A 118 -1.18 1.00 16.05
N PRO A 119 -0.02 0.84 15.37
CA PRO A 119 0.08 -0.08 14.24
C PRO A 119 -0.41 -1.49 14.55
N TRP A 120 -0.11 -2.01 15.75
CA TRP A 120 -0.58 -3.33 16.18
C TRP A 120 -2.10 -3.42 16.27
N GLU A 121 -2.74 -2.46 16.95
CA GLU A 121 -4.20 -2.47 17.09
C GLU A 121 -4.91 -2.29 15.74
N ALA A 122 -4.38 -1.42 14.87
CA ALA A 122 -4.93 -1.24 13.52
C ALA A 122 -4.82 -2.53 12.70
N CYS A 123 -3.63 -3.14 12.64
CA CYS A 123 -3.39 -4.37 11.89
C CYS A 123 -4.16 -5.57 12.46
N ARG A 124 -4.38 -5.65 13.77
CA ARG A 124 -5.18 -6.73 14.38
C ARG A 124 -6.68 -6.55 14.16
N ALA A 125 -7.17 -5.32 14.15
CA ALA A 125 -8.60 -5.04 14.02
C ALA A 125 -9.16 -5.30 12.62
N GLY A 126 -8.33 -5.25 11.58
CA GLY A 126 -8.70 -5.58 10.21
C GLY A 126 -8.76 -4.37 9.28
N ARG A 127 -9.27 -4.62 8.06
CA ARG A 127 -9.20 -3.69 6.91
C ARG A 127 -9.50 -2.23 7.25
N ASP A 128 -10.67 -1.92 7.79
CA ASP A 128 -11.10 -0.54 8.02
C ASP A 128 -10.18 0.20 9.00
N ALA A 129 -9.60 -0.51 9.97
CA ALA A 129 -8.65 0.08 10.90
C ALA A 129 -7.30 0.39 10.24
N VAL A 130 -6.83 -0.46 9.31
CA VAL A 130 -5.63 -0.20 8.51
C VAL A 130 -5.86 0.94 7.52
N VAL A 131 -7.01 0.97 6.84
CA VAL A 131 -7.42 2.08 5.97
C VAL A 131 -7.45 3.39 6.76
N SER A 132 -8.09 3.39 7.93
CA SER A 132 -8.13 4.56 8.81
C SER A 132 -6.73 5.00 9.25
N PHE A 133 -5.83 4.06 9.57
CA PHE A 133 -4.46 4.38 9.98
C PHE A 133 -3.71 5.15 8.88
N PHE A 134 -3.75 4.65 7.63
CA PHE A 134 -3.07 5.32 6.51
C PHE A 134 -3.78 6.61 6.09
N ALA A 135 -5.11 6.69 6.19
CA ALA A 135 -5.86 7.93 5.95
C ALA A 135 -5.43 9.04 6.94
N ARG A 136 -5.34 8.72 8.23
CA ARG A 136 -4.87 9.67 9.25
C ARG A 136 -3.41 10.07 9.06
N ALA A 137 -2.54 9.13 8.69
CA ALA A 137 -1.15 9.44 8.37
C ALA A 137 -1.05 10.42 7.19
N HIS A 138 -1.82 10.18 6.13
CA HIS A 138 -1.90 11.08 4.98
C HIS A 138 -2.47 12.45 5.37
N ASN A 139 -3.51 12.49 6.21
CA ASN A 139 -4.09 13.72 6.71
C ASN A 139 -3.12 14.50 7.61
N ASN A 140 -2.30 13.83 8.41
CA ASN A 140 -1.25 14.45 9.21
C ASN A 140 -0.21 15.16 8.33
N VAL A 141 0.22 14.55 7.22
CA VAL A 141 1.07 15.20 6.23
C VAL A 141 0.34 16.37 5.53
N ASN A 142 -0.94 16.18 5.17
CA ASN A 142 -1.73 17.24 4.54
C ASN A 142 -1.95 18.44 5.45
N ALA A 143 -2.03 18.26 6.77
CA ALA A 143 -2.14 19.37 7.71
C ALA A 143 -0.95 20.34 7.62
N HIS A 144 0.24 19.84 7.26
CA HIS A 144 1.44 20.65 7.07
C HIS A 144 1.60 21.17 5.64
N THR A 145 1.19 20.39 4.64
CA THR A 145 1.52 20.65 3.23
C THR A 145 0.34 21.18 2.41
N HIS A 146 -0.89 20.84 2.79
CA HIS A 146 -2.13 21.19 2.11
C HIS A 146 -3.25 21.47 3.13
N PRO A 147 -3.09 22.44 4.04
CA PRO A 147 -3.99 22.63 5.19
C PRO A 147 -5.45 22.96 4.82
N CYS A 148 -5.70 23.42 3.59
CA CYS A 148 -7.04 23.69 3.08
C CYS A 148 -7.69 22.47 2.38
N ARG A 149 -6.94 21.38 2.16
CA ARG A 149 -7.49 20.17 1.56
C ARG A 149 -8.40 19.48 2.58
N ARG A 150 -9.57 19.02 2.11
CA ARG A 150 -10.46 18.22 2.95
C ARG A 150 -9.76 16.93 3.38
N PRO A 151 -9.84 16.55 4.66
CA PRO A 151 -9.30 15.28 5.12
C PRO A 151 -9.86 14.09 4.35
N TRP A 152 -9.02 13.10 4.09
CA TRP A 152 -9.43 11.80 3.57
C TRP A 152 -10.20 11.03 4.64
N THR A 153 -11.39 10.56 4.31
CA THR A 153 -12.18 9.66 5.17
C THR A 153 -11.97 8.21 4.76
N VAL A 154 -12.30 7.26 5.65
CA VAL A 154 -12.23 5.82 5.35
C VAL A 154 -13.08 5.48 4.12
N ALA A 155 -14.31 6.00 4.07
CA ALA A 155 -15.21 5.79 2.94
C ALA A 155 -14.63 6.32 1.62
N HIS A 156 -14.00 7.50 1.65
CA HIS A 156 -13.40 8.10 0.46
C HIS A 156 -12.20 7.28 -0.03
N VAL A 157 -11.28 6.89 0.87
CA VAL A 157 -10.11 6.05 0.51
C VAL A 157 -10.58 4.72 -0.08
N SER A 158 -11.53 4.05 0.56
CA SER A 158 -12.09 2.78 0.06
C SER A 158 -12.73 2.94 -1.32
N ALA A 159 -13.48 4.02 -1.57
CA ALA A 159 -14.09 4.27 -2.86
C ALA A 159 -13.06 4.47 -3.98
N VAL A 160 -11.99 5.22 -3.72
CA VAL A 160 -10.95 5.55 -4.70
C VAL A 160 -10.04 4.35 -4.99
N TYR A 161 -9.58 3.65 -3.95
CA TYR A 161 -8.52 2.65 -4.09
C TYR A 161 -9.01 1.20 -4.20
N ALA A 162 -10.29 0.91 -3.93
CA ALA A 162 -10.82 -0.45 -4.14
C ALA A 162 -10.94 -0.83 -5.62
N ARG A 163 -11.08 0.16 -6.52
CA ARG A 163 -11.23 -0.06 -7.97
C ARG A 163 -10.49 1.02 -8.74
N ARG A 164 -9.49 0.62 -9.52
CA ARG A 164 -8.79 1.54 -10.42
C ARG A 164 -9.34 1.38 -11.84
N ALA A 165 -10.11 2.37 -12.29
CA ALA A 165 -10.53 2.48 -13.69
C ALA A 165 -9.45 3.19 -14.51
N GLY A 166 -9.43 2.96 -15.82
CA GLY A 166 -8.60 3.74 -16.76
C GLY A 166 -7.12 3.36 -16.85
N SER A 167 -6.68 2.26 -16.25
CA SER A 167 -5.31 1.74 -16.40
C SER A 167 -5.26 0.63 -17.45
N CYS A 168 -4.47 0.82 -18.51
CA CYS A 168 -4.09 -0.26 -19.42
C CYS A 168 -3.00 -1.12 -18.76
N LEU A 169 -3.36 -2.34 -18.36
CA LEU A 169 -2.42 -3.30 -17.77
C LEU A 169 -1.68 -4.02 -18.90
N HIS A 170 -0.41 -3.71 -19.10
CA HIS A 170 0.42 -4.29 -20.16
C HIS A 170 1.25 -5.49 -19.67
N ASN A 171 1.32 -5.72 -18.36
CA ASN A 171 2.11 -6.79 -17.76
C ASN A 171 1.25 -8.00 -17.41
N ILE A 172 1.80 -9.20 -17.65
CA ILE A 172 1.19 -10.47 -17.28
C ILE A 172 1.24 -10.62 -15.75
N VAL A 173 0.12 -11.00 -15.15
CA VAL A 173 0.06 -11.39 -13.73
C VAL A 173 0.49 -12.86 -13.63
N TRP A 174 1.44 -13.15 -12.74
CA TRP A 174 1.95 -14.50 -12.54
C TRP A 174 1.40 -15.13 -11.25
N GLY A 175 0.97 -16.39 -11.35
CA GLY A 175 0.67 -17.28 -10.23
C GLY A 175 -0.77 -17.28 -9.71
N THR A 176 -1.17 -18.39 -9.09
CA THR A 176 -2.50 -18.58 -8.45
C THR A 176 -2.40 -18.94 -6.97
N CYS A 177 -1.19 -19.14 -6.45
CA CYS A 177 -0.96 -19.42 -5.04
C CYS A 177 -1.27 -18.19 -4.17
N VAL A 178 -2.08 -18.40 -3.14
CA VAL A 178 -2.46 -17.37 -2.18
C VAL A 178 -1.90 -17.71 -0.81
N ILE A 179 -1.35 -16.71 -0.12
CA ILE A 179 -1.03 -16.81 1.30
C ILE A 179 -2.37 -16.68 2.05
N PRO A 180 -2.74 -17.62 2.95
CA PRO A 180 -3.91 -17.45 3.80
C PRO A 180 -3.70 -16.26 4.75
N ARG A 181 -4.44 -15.18 4.53
CA ARG A 181 -4.31 -13.93 5.29
C ARG A 181 -5.37 -13.75 6.38
N ASP A 182 -6.52 -14.37 6.19
CA ASP A 182 -7.64 -14.31 7.14
C ASP A 182 -7.56 -15.44 8.17
N GLU A 183 -8.16 -15.22 9.35
CA GLU A 183 -8.49 -16.33 10.24
C GLU A 183 -9.45 -17.29 9.51
N PRO A 184 -9.15 -18.61 9.51
CA PRO A 184 -10.06 -19.57 8.95
C PRO A 184 -11.43 -19.38 9.61
N GLN A 185 -12.48 -19.15 8.81
CA GLN A 185 -13.82 -19.45 9.31
C GLN A 185 -13.78 -20.92 9.74
N LEU A 186 -14.25 -21.25 10.94
CA LEU A 186 -14.38 -22.63 11.44
C LEU A 186 -15.25 -23.46 10.50
N LYS A 187 -14.66 -23.88 9.38
CA LYS A 187 -15.14 -24.84 8.41
C LYS A 187 -13.89 -25.59 7.95
N ALA A 188 -13.56 -26.60 8.77
CA ALA A 188 -12.65 -27.72 8.50
C ALA A 188 -11.39 -27.37 7.70
N ALA A 189 -10.36 -26.84 8.37
CA ALA A 189 -9.01 -26.78 7.81
C ALA A 189 -8.14 -27.91 8.37
N ARG A 190 -7.50 -28.64 7.45
CA ARG A 190 -6.54 -29.72 7.68
C ARG A 190 -5.27 -29.18 8.37
N PRO A 191 -4.52 -30.02 9.12
CA PRO A 191 -3.47 -29.55 10.03
C PRO A 191 -2.16 -29.07 9.38
N ASP A 192 -2.01 -29.16 8.06
CA ASP A 192 -0.67 -29.19 7.44
C ASP A 192 -0.12 -27.84 6.97
N LEU A 193 -0.77 -26.72 7.26
CA LEU A 193 -0.34 -25.39 6.79
C LEU A 193 -0.05 -24.40 7.91
N ALA A 194 0.52 -24.88 9.01
CA ALA A 194 1.05 -24.03 10.08
C ALA A 194 2.58 -24.20 10.13
N THR A 195 3.31 -23.45 9.31
CA THR A 195 4.71 -22.98 9.49
C THR A 195 5.25 -22.47 8.15
N GLY A 196 4.97 -21.21 7.81
CA GLY A 196 5.47 -20.57 6.58
C GLY A 196 6.99 -20.34 6.51
N LEU A 197 7.79 -20.68 7.53
CA LEU A 197 9.22 -20.33 7.57
C LEU A 197 10.14 -21.39 8.20
N SER A 198 9.80 -22.69 8.19
CA SER A 198 10.69 -23.71 8.83
C SER A 198 10.79 -25.06 8.11
N GLY A 199 10.68 -25.09 6.77
CA GLY A 199 11.11 -26.23 5.97
C GLY A 199 12.47 -25.99 5.33
N PRO A 200 13.38 -26.99 5.21
CA PRO A 200 14.55 -26.84 4.36
C PRO A 200 14.06 -26.50 2.94
N MET A 201 14.57 -25.41 2.35
CA MET A 201 14.34 -25.11 0.94
C MET A 201 14.66 -26.36 0.15
N ARG A 202 13.64 -26.98 -0.45
CA ARG A 202 13.87 -27.99 -1.48
C ARG A 202 14.67 -27.30 -2.60
N PRO A 203 15.58 -28.00 -3.30
CA PRO A 203 16.30 -27.39 -4.41
C PRO A 203 15.28 -26.82 -5.40
N HIS A 204 15.20 -25.49 -5.49
CA HIS A 204 14.44 -24.84 -6.54
C HIS A 204 15.10 -25.22 -7.86
N ARG A 205 14.40 -25.95 -8.73
CA ARG A 205 14.77 -25.96 -10.15
C ARG A 205 14.69 -24.51 -10.62
N LEU A 206 15.76 -23.99 -11.21
CA LEU A 206 15.74 -22.67 -11.85
C LEU A 206 14.56 -22.62 -12.81
N CYS A 207 13.70 -21.62 -12.66
CA CYS A 207 12.62 -21.36 -13.59
C CYS A 207 13.23 -20.98 -14.94
N ASN A 208 12.84 -21.65 -16.02
CA ASN A 208 13.20 -21.22 -17.37
C ASN A 208 12.49 -19.88 -17.65
N HIS A 209 13.24 -18.85 -18.02
CA HIS A 209 12.77 -17.46 -18.18
C HIS A 209 11.82 -17.25 -19.38
N THR A 210 11.41 -18.32 -20.06
CA THR A 210 10.76 -18.25 -21.37
C THR A 210 9.24 -18.12 -21.34
N GLY A 211 8.58 -18.21 -20.17
CA GLY A 211 7.13 -18.04 -20.06
C GLY A 211 6.30 -18.93 -21.00
N GLY A 212 6.86 -20.06 -21.43
CA GLY A 212 6.23 -20.96 -22.38
C GLY A 212 5.18 -21.88 -21.75
N PRO A 213 4.34 -22.54 -22.56
CA PRO A 213 3.18 -23.35 -22.15
C PRO A 213 3.51 -24.57 -21.27
N ASP A 214 4.80 -24.84 -21.00
CA ASP A 214 5.28 -25.92 -20.14
C ASP A 214 5.77 -25.41 -18.77
N HIS A 215 5.35 -24.22 -18.34
CA HIS A 215 5.75 -23.64 -17.05
C HIS A 215 5.15 -24.41 -15.86
N GLN A 216 5.84 -25.46 -15.43
CA GLN A 216 5.50 -26.22 -14.22
C GLN A 216 6.16 -25.59 -12.99
N ALA A 217 5.60 -24.48 -12.48
CA ALA A 217 5.79 -24.15 -11.07
C ALA A 217 4.65 -24.78 -10.26
N PRO A 218 4.89 -25.21 -8.99
CA PRO A 218 3.84 -25.75 -8.11
C PRO A 218 2.65 -24.79 -7.84
N CYS A 219 2.71 -23.56 -8.38
CA CYS A 219 1.79 -22.46 -8.17
C CYS A 219 1.29 -21.80 -9.46
N CYS A 220 1.47 -22.46 -10.61
CA CYS A 220 1.08 -21.95 -11.91
C CYS A 220 -0.05 -22.77 -12.50
N ASP A 221 -1.25 -22.20 -12.47
CA ASP A 221 -2.33 -22.61 -13.37
C ASP A 221 -2.51 -21.46 -14.38
N GLU A 222 -2.08 -21.69 -15.61
CA GLU A 222 -2.21 -20.73 -16.70
C GLU A 222 -3.68 -20.62 -17.12
N SER A 223 -4.43 -19.74 -16.45
CA SER A 223 -5.75 -19.29 -16.91
C SER A 223 -5.71 -17.92 -17.59
N SER A 224 -4.53 -17.42 -17.98
CA SER A 224 -4.45 -16.24 -18.83
C SER A 224 -5.01 -16.58 -20.21
N SER A 225 -6.10 -15.91 -20.59
CA SER A 225 -6.68 -16.01 -21.92
C SER A 225 -5.61 -15.71 -22.97
N LYS A 226 -5.60 -16.46 -24.08
CA LYS A 226 -4.67 -16.23 -25.20
C LYS A 226 -4.67 -14.74 -25.59
N ILE A 227 -3.49 -14.12 -25.60
CA ILE A 227 -3.31 -12.79 -26.17
C ILE A 227 -3.84 -12.82 -27.61
N PRO A 228 -4.72 -11.90 -28.03
CA PRO A 228 -5.20 -11.85 -29.41
C PRO A 228 -4.02 -11.75 -30.38
N ALA A 229 -4.05 -12.54 -31.46
CA ALA A 229 -2.97 -12.66 -32.44
C ALA A 229 -2.60 -11.33 -33.14
N ASN A 230 -3.35 -10.25 -32.92
CA ASN A 230 -3.07 -8.92 -33.46
C ASN A 230 -1.97 -8.15 -32.70
N PHE A 231 -1.44 -8.67 -31.58
CA PHE A 231 -0.36 -8.02 -30.82
C PHE A 231 1.06 -8.48 -31.20
N THR A 232 1.22 -9.46 -32.09
CA THR A 232 2.55 -10.04 -32.43
C THR A 232 3.31 -9.31 -33.53
N ASN A 233 2.88 -8.11 -33.94
CA ASN A 233 3.53 -7.33 -35.01
C ASN A 233 4.29 -6.11 -34.49
N ALA A 234 4.82 -6.16 -33.27
CA ALA A 234 5.85 -5.21 -32.86
C ALA A 234 7.22 -5.78 -33.29
N PRO A 235 8.03 -5.06 -34.09
CA PRO A 235 9.36 -5.54 -34.46
C PRO A 235 10.22 -5.66 -33.19
N ASP A 236 10.98 -6.76 -33.11
CA ASP A 236 11.99 -7.00 -32.09
C ASP A 236 13.10 -5.94 -32.18
N GLU A 237 12.91 -4.78 -31.55
CA GLU A 237 14.02 -3.87 -31.26
C GLU A 237 14.73 -4.31 -29.98
N PRO A 238 16.06 -4.49 -29.99
CA PRO A 238 16.80 -4.78 -28.79
C PRO A 238 16.73 -3.56 -27.84
N LEU A 239 16.04 -3.74 -26.72
CA LEU A 239 16.22 -2.92 -25.53
C LEU A 239 17.68 -3.08 -25.10
N TRP A 240 18.41 -1.96 -25.01
CA TRP A 240 19.81 -1.79 -24.54
C TRP A 240 20.90 -1.87 -25.62
N PRO A 241 21.65 -0.76 -25.86
CA PRO A 241 22.89 -0.83 -26.62
C PRO A 241 23.97 -1.53 -25.79
N GLU A 242 24.66 -2.49 -26.40
CA GLU A 242 25.92 -3.03 -25.88
C GLU A 242 26.93 -1.88 -25.77
N VAL A 243 27.38 -1.59 -24.55
CA VAL A 243 28.52 -0.70 -24.34
C VAL A 243 29.76 -1.52 -24.66
N GLU A 244 30.24 -1.42 -25.89
CA GLU A 244 31.60 -1.85 -26.24
C GLU A 244 32.59 -0.98 -25.45
N GLY A 245 33.46 -1.63 -24.69
CA GLY A 245 34.56 -0.99 -24.01
C GLY A 245 35.61 -0.50 -25.00
N SER A 246 35.93 0.79 -24.93
CA SER A 246 37.12 1.38 -25.53
C SER A 246 37.72 2.40 -24.56
N ASP A 247 39.01 2.16 -24.26
CA ASP A 247 40.02 2.90 -23.47
C ASP A 247 39.97 2.86 -21.94
#